data_AF-A0A2N5TS26-F1
#
_entry.id   AF-A0A2N5TS26-F1
#
_cell.length_a   1.000
_cell.length_b   1.000
_cell.length_c   1.000
_cell.angle_alpha   90.00
_cell.angle_beta   90.00
_cell.angle_gamma   90.00
#
_symmetry.space_group_name_H-M   'P 1'
#
loop_
_entity.id
_entity.type
_entity.pdbx_description
1 polymer ?
#
loop_
_entity_poly.entity_id
_entity_poly.type
_entity_poly.pdbx_seq_one_letter_code
_entity_poly.pdbx_strand_id
1 'polypeptide(L)'
;MVFQKMRVSQEANSFFDSGQYLLADSAYALSMNCIPAYKSPAANIPINTEFNYCIAKARRDMQDIIQWVNACVTLHNMLAQLGDAWEEMESYSGLNGPQRPSKVSTASEAKDLQSQVQAYCIEVNYANGTLPIV
;
A
#
# COMPACT_ATOMS: atom_id res chain seq x y z
N MET A 1 25.21 -5.35 -19.70
CA MET A 1 24.50 -5.67 -18.42
C MET A 1 23.06 -6.08 -18.72
N VAL A 2 22.39 -6.83 -17.84
CA VAL A 2 20.99 -7.30 -18.08
C VAL A 2 20.04 -6.11 -18.24
N PHE A 3 20.18 -5.07 -17.42
CA PHE A 3 19.34 -3.87 -17.48
C PHE A 3 19.36 -3.18 -18.85
N GLN A 4 20.54 -3.07 -19.47
CA GLN A 4 20.67 -2.47 -20.80
C GLN A 4 19.87 -3.24 -21.87
N LYS A 5 19.52 -4.50 -21.66
CA LYS A 5 18.69 -5.28 -22.58
C LYS A 5 17.20 -5.20 -22.26
N MET A 6 16.82 -4.60 -21.12
CA MET A 6 15.42 -4.46 -20.72
C MET A 6 14.76 -3.32 -21.50
N ARG A 7 13.47 -3.46 -21.79
CA ARG A 7 12.67 -2.45 -22.52
C ARG A 7 12.71 -1.08 -21.86
N VAL A 8 12.66 -1.02 -20.53
CA VAL A 8 12.75 0.24 -19.77
C VAL A 8 14.06 1.01 -20.02
N SER A 9 15.15 0.32 -20.36
CA SER A 9 16.43 0.97 -20.71
C SER A 9 16.53 1.33 -22.21
N GLN A 10 15.85 0.59 -23.08
CA GLN A 10 15.91 0.78 -24.55
C GLN A 10 14.88 1.83 -25.02
N GLU A 11 13.71 1.85 -24.37
CA GLU A 11 12.54 2.67 -24.73
C GLU A 11 12.19 3.60 -23.56
N ALA A 12 13.18 4.20 -22.88
CA ALA A 12 12.97 4.96 -21.65
C ALA A 12 11.88 6.04 -21.78
N ASN A 13 11.78 6.73 -22.92
CA ASN A 13 10.76 7.74 -23.19
C ASN A 13 9.32 7.22 -23.18
N SER A 14 9.11 5.90 -23.25
CA SER A 14 7.80 5.26 -23.15
C SER A 14 7.42 4.89 -21.71
N PHE A 15 8.36 4.96 -20.77
CA PHE A 15 8.19 4.56 -19.37
C PHE A 15 8.42 5.70 -18.37
N PHE A 16 9.07 6.79 -18.78
CA PHE A 16 9.38 7.93 -17.94
C PHE A 16 8.79 9.19 -18.56
N ASP A 17 8.01 9.92 -17.77
CA ASP A 17 7.63 11.29 -18.10
C ASP A 17 8.82 12.25 -17.93
N SER A 18 8.66 13.49 -18.41
CA SER A 18 9.67 14.53 -18.22
C SER A 18 10.03 14.72 -16.74
N GLY A 19 11.31 14.61 -16.43
CA GLY A 19 11.83 14.71 -15.05
C GLY A 19 11.78 13.43 -14.23
N GLN A 20 11.22 12.34 -14.76
CA GLN A 20 11.24 11.04 -14.08
C GLN A 20 12.52 10.24 -14.37
N TYR A 21 12.99 9.56 -13.33
CA TYR A 21 14.20 8.75 -13.37
C TYR A 21 14.11 7.59 -12.39
N LEU A 22 14.83 6.51 -12.70
CA LEU A 22 15.05 5.38 -11.83
C LEU A 22 16.18 5.69 -10.84
N LEU A 23 15.93 5.48 -9.54
CA LEU A 23 16.99 5.39 -8.54
C LEU A 23 17.52 3.95 -8.51
N ALA A 24 18.80 3.77 -8.82
CA ALA A 24 19.40 2.46 -9.00
C ALA A 24 20.52 2.19 -8.00
N ASP A 25 20.86 0.91 -7.84
CA ASP A 25 22.08 0.56 -7.14
C ASP A 25 23.32 0.96 -7.95
N SER A 26 24.48 0.89 -7.30
CA SER A 26 25.71 1.39 -7.89
C SER A 26 26.20 0.55 -9.08
N ALA A 27 25.74 -0.68 -9.27
CA ALA A 27 26.12 -1.51 -10.42
C ALA A 27 25.59 -0.94 -11.74
N TYR A 28 24.57 -0.08 -11.71
CA TYR A 28 23.98 0.53 -12.89
C TYR A 28 24.81 1.71 -13.39
N ALA A 29 24.74 1.94 -14.70
CA ALA A 29 25.36 3.11 -15.32
C ALA A 29 24.48 4.35 -15.14
N LEU A 30 25.11 5.51 -14.95
CA LEU A 30 24.42 6.80 -14.96
C LEU A 30 23.89 7.08 -16.38
N SER A 31 22.63 7.51 -16.47
CA SER A 31 21.99 7.96 -17.71
C SER A 31 20.85 8.94 -17.40
N MET A 32 20.22 9.51 -18.43
CA MET A 32 19.14 10.50 -18.28
C MET A 32 17.98 10.03 -17.40
N ASN A 33 17.65 8.74 -17.42
CA ASN A 33 16.54 8.16 -16.67
C ASN A 33 17.01 7.15 -15.62
N CYS A 34 18.30 7.12 -15.27
CA CYS A 34 18.83 6.22 -14.24
C CYS A 34 19.94 6.89 -13.46
N ILE A 35 19.68 7.14 -12.18
CA ILE A 35 20.61 7.74 -11.22
C ILE A 35 21.09 6.64 -10.25
N PRO A 36 22.33 6.15 -10.38
CA PRO A 36 22.87 5.13 -9.51
C PRO A 36 23.40 5.71 -8.20
N ALA A 37 23.41 4.90 -7.15
CA ALA A 37 24.15 5.20 -5.92
C ALA A 37 25.66 5.34 -6.20
N TYR A 38 26.33 6.22 -5.46
CA TYR A 38 27.78 6.43 -5.58
C TYR A 38 28.56 5.19 -5.12
N LYS A 39 29.69 4.90 -5.80
CA LYS A 39 30.70 3.92 -5.37
C LYS A 39 31.88 4.60 -4.68
N SER A 40 32.65 3.82 -3.92
CA SER A 40 33.95 4.27 -3.40
C SER A 40 34.88 4.67 -4.57
N PRO A 41 35.67 5.76 -4.42
CA PRO A 41 35.82 6.61 -3.24
C PRO A 41 34.78 7.74 -3.14
N ALA A 42 34.02 8.03 -4.21
CA ALA A 42 33.05 9.12 -4.22
C ALA A 42 31.95 8.96 -3.17
N ALA A 43 31.58 7.73 -2.83
CA ALA A 43 30.61 7.42 -1.77
C ALA A 43 31.04 7.87 -0.37
N ASN A 44 32.32 8.18 -0.15
CA ASN A 44 32.84 8.63 1.15
C ASN A 44 32.75 10.15 1.33
N ILE A 45 32.40 10.89 0.27
CA ILE A 45 32.13 12.33 0.38
C ILE A 45 30.81 12.50 1.15
N PRO A 46 30.75 13.32 2.21
CA PRO A 46 29.58 13.40 3.10
C PRO A 46 28.23 13.56 2.38
N ILE A 47 28.17 14.42 1.36
CA ILE A 47 26.95 14.64 0.59
C ILE A 47 26.50 13.40 -0.20
N ASN A 48 27.45 12.62 -0.72
CA ASN A 48 27.18 11.38 -1.45
C ASN A 48 26.79 10.25 -0.49
N THR A 49 27.37 10.23 0.71
CA THR A 49 26.97 9.32 1.79
C THR A 49 25.51 9.56 2.17
N GLU A 50 25.12 10.82 2.36
CA GLU A 50 23.75 11.20 2.69
C GLU A 50 22.78 10.84 1.56
N PHE A 51 23.15 11.14 0.31
CA PHE A 51 22.37 10.72 -0.85
C PHE A 51 22.18 9.20 -0.92
N ASN A 52 23.25 8.43 -0.77
CA ASN A 52 23.19 6.97 -0.75
C ASN A 52 22.34 6.43 0.41
N TYR A 53 22.39 7.08 1.58
CA TYR A 53 21.54 6.74 2.71
C TYR A 53 20.05 6.95 2.38
N CYS A 54 19.69 8.07 1.77
CA CYS A 54 18.31 8.34 1.34
C CYS A 54 17.81 7.31 0.32
N ILE A 55 18.63 6.95 -0.68
CA ILE A 55 18.29 5.86 -1.63
C ILE A 55 18.06 4.55 -0.87
N ALA A 56 18.96 4.19 0.04
CA ALA A 56 18.86 2.93 0.78
C ALA A 56 17.62 2.90 1.68
N LYS A 57 17.25 4.03 2.30
CA LYS A 57 16.04 4.17 3.10
C LYS A 57 14.79 4.00 2.24
N ALA A 58 14.67 4.75 1.14
CA ALA A 58 13.51 4.66 0.24
C ALA A 58 13.30 3.22 -0.29
N ARG A 59 14.39 2.50 -0.58
CA ARG A 59 14.31 1.08 -0.98
C ARG A 59 13.76 0.18 0.11
N ARG A 60 14.16 0.38 1.38
CA ARG A 60 13.62 -0.39 2.50
C ARG A 60 12.13 -0.12 2.68
N ASP A 61 11.75 1.15 2.68
CA ASP A 61 10.35 1.56 2.83
C ASP A 61 9.47 0.91 1.74
N MET A 62 9.96 0.86 0.49
CA MET A 62 9.23 0.19 -0.60
C MET A 62 9.16 -1.33 -0.46
N GLN A 63 10.20 -1.96 0.10
CA GLN A 63 10.17 -3.41 0.40
C GLN A 63 9.14 -3.73 1.47
N ASP A 64 9.05 -2.92 2.51
CA ASP A 64 8.06 -3.09 3.57
C ASP A 64 6.65 -2.97 2.98
N ILE A 65 6.39 -1.95 2.15
CA ILE A 65 5.10 -1.78 1.47
C ILE A 65 4.77 -3.00 0.60
N ILE A 66 5.72 -3.51 -0.19
CA ILE A 66 5.52 -4.71 -1.02
C ILE A 66 5.17 -5.92 -0.14
N GLN A 67 5.82 -6.07 1.02
CA GLN A 67 5.52 -7.14 1.96
C GLN A 67 4.09 -7.03 2.50
N TRP A 68 3.65 -5.82 2.88
CA TRP A 68 2.27 -5.58 3.31
C TRP A 68 1.27 -5.92 2.20
N VAL A 69 1.51 -5.47 0.98
CA VAL A 69 0.66 -5.79 -0.19
C VAL A 69 0.58 -7.30 -0.40
N ASN A 70 1.71 -8.01 -0.36
CA ASN A 70 1.75 -9.46 -0.51
C ASN A 70 0.98 -10.19 0.60
N ALA A 71 1.08 -9.71 1.85
CA ALA A 71 0.31 -10.26 2.96
C ALA A 71 -1.20 -10.07 2.74
N CYS A 72 -1.63 -8.88 2.31
CA CYS A 72 -3.03 -8.59 1.99
C CYS A 72 -3.55 -9.49 0.86
N VAL A 73 -2.82 -9.59 -0.25
CA VAL A 73 -3.22 -10.44 -1.38
C VAL A 73 -3.33 -11.90 -0.96
N THR A 74 -2.38 -12.39 -0.16
CA THR A 74 -2.41 -13.75 0.37
C THR A 74 -3.66 -13.98 1.24
N LEU A 75 -3.96 -13.03 2.13
CA LEU A 75 -5.14 -13.11 2.99
C LEU A 75 -6.43 -13.09 2.17
N HIS A 76 -6.55 -12.20 1.18
CA HIS A 76 -7.71 -12.17 0.27
C HIS A 76 -7.87 -13.49 -0.48
N ASN A 77 -6.77 -14.09 -0.96
CA ASN A 77 -6.82 -15.38 -1.64
C ASN A 77 -7.28 -16.52 -0.73
N MET A 78 -6.94 -16.48 0.56
CA MET A 78 -7.41 -17.46 1.55
C MET A 78 -8.90 -17.23 1.88
N LEU A 79 -9.30 -15.99 2.12
CA LEU A 79 -10.69 -15.63 2.45
C LEU A 79 -11.65 -15.89 1.28
N ALA A 80 -11.22 -15.62 0.04
CA ALA A 80 -11.98 -15.92 -1.16
C ALA A 80 -12.29 -17.41 -1.31
N GLN A 81 -11.42 -18.30 -0.82
CA GLN A 81 -11.65 -19.74 -0.83
C GLN A 81 -12.57 -20.21 0.29
N LEU A 82 -12.58 -19.52 1.43
CA LEU A 82 -13.45 -19.85 2.56
C LEU A 82 -14.91 -19.43 2.32
N GLY A 83 -15.14 -18.45 1.44
CA GLY A 83 -16.48 -17.89 1.20
C GLY A 83 -17.02 -17.14 2.41
N ASP A 84 -18.13 -16.41 2.22
CA ASP A 84 -18.78 -15.68 3.30
C ASP A 84 -19.77 -16.60 4.04
N ALA A 85 -19.27 -17.43 4.96
CA ALA A 85 -20.07 -18.31 5.81
C ALA A 85 -20.99 -17.55 6.81
N TRP A 86 -21.06 -16.23 6.71
CA TRP A 86 -21.90 -15.38 7.55
C TRP A 86 -23.39 -15.53 7.25
N GLU A 87 -23.78 -15.96 6.04
CA GLU A 87 -25.20 -16.18 5.72
C GLU A 87 -25.81 -17.42 6.39
N GLU A 88 -25.00 -18.42 6.75
CA GLU A 88 -25.51 -19.64 7.40
C GLU A 88 -25.81 -19.44 8.89
N MET A 89 -25.14 -18.50 9.55
CA MET A 89 -25.26 -18.26 11.00
C MET A 89 -26.55 -17.53 11.41
N GLU A 90 -27.22 -16.83 10.49
CA GLU A 90 -28.51 -16.17 10.78
C GLU A 90 -29.67 -17.18 10.91
N SER A 91 -29.61 -18.32 10.21
CA SER A 91 -30.70 -19.31 10.19
C SER A 91 -30.85 -20.16 11.47
N TYR A 92 -29.79 -20.32 12.26
CA TYR A 92 -29.81 -21.14 13.48
C TYR A 92 -30.26 -20.39 14.74
N SER A 93 -30.36 -19.05 14.68
CA SER A 93 -30.79 -18.22 15.81
C SER A 93 -32.31 -18.29 16.10
N GLY A 94 -33.09 -18.93 15.22
CA GLY A 94 -34.54 -19.04 15.32
C GLY A 94 -35.09 -20.22 16.12
N LEU A 95 -34.25 -21.17 16.58
CA LEU A 95 -34.74 -22.39 17.24
C LEU A 95 -34.04 -22.66 18.59
N ASN A 96 -34.76 -22.29 19.67
CA ASN A 96 -34.70 -22.84 21.03
C ASN A 96 -33.44 -22.61 21.90
N GLY A 97 -33.39 -21.46 22.60
CA GLY A 97 -32.55 -21.25 23.78
C GLY A 97 -33.27 -20.37 24.84
N PRO A 98 -33.00 -20.54 26.15
CA PRO A 98 -33.67 -19.76 27.18
C PRO A 98 -33.36 -18.27 27.01
N GLN A 99 -34.42 -17.47 27.03
CA GLN A 99 -34.40 -16.06 26.69
C GLN A 99 -33.55 -15.25 27.67
N ARG A 100 -32.30 -14.95 27.28
CA ARG A 100 -31.46 -13.95 27.94
C ARG A 100 -32.08 -12.57 27.65
N PRO A 101 -32.17 -11.65 28.63
CA PRO A 101 -32.75 -10.33 28.40
C PRO A 101 -32.07 -9.66 27.21
N SER A 102 -32.89 -9.45 26.19
CA SER A 102 -32.55 -8.99 24.87
C SER A 102 -32.07 -7.54 24.96
N LYS A 103 -30.76 -7.32 24.91
CA LYS A 103 -30.26 -6.09 24.27
C LYS A 103 -30.32 -6.36 22.77
N VAL A 104 -31.53 -6.23 22.21
CA VAL A 104 -31.71 -6.18 20.76
C VAL A 104 -31.09 -4.85 20.33
N SER A 105 -29.80 -4.84 20.03
CA SER A 105 -29.33 -3.92 19.00
C SER A 105 -29.50 -4.66 17.69
N THR A 106 -30.53 -4.28 16.95
CA THR A 106 -30.81 -4.85 15.65
C THR A 106 -29.62 -4.62 14.72
N ALA A 107 -29.36 -5.54 13.78
CA ALA A 107 -28.36 -5.33 12.73
C ALA A 107 -28.62 -4.04 11.91
N SER A 108 -29.87 -3.54 11.91
CA SER A 108 -30.24 -2.23 11.38
C SER A 108 -29.57 -1.08 12.14
N GLU A 109 -29.65 -1.06 13.47
CA GLU A 109 -29.02 -0.03 14.30
C GLU A 109 -27.50 -0.01 14.12
N ALA A 110 -26.86 -1.17 13.94
CA ALA A 110 -25.43 -1.25 13.68
C ALA A 110 -25.04 -0.64 12.32
N LYS A 111 -25.84 -0.88 11.27
CA LYS A 111 -25.65 -0.26 9.94
C LYS A 111 -25.89 1.25 9.97
N ASP A 112 -26.87 1.69 10.74
CA ASP A 112 -27.19 3.11 10.91
C ASP A 112 -26.06 3.85 11.64
N LEU A 113 -25.52 3.25 12.72
CA LEU A 113 -24.36 3.77 13.43
C LEU A 113 -23.11 3.80 12.54
N GLN A 114 -22.86 2.75 11.77
CA GLN A 114 -21.73 2.69 10.84
C GLN A 114 -21.82 3.83 9.80
N SER A 115 -23.00 4.05 9.24
CA SER A 115 -23.24 5.11 8.25
C SER A 115 -23.02 6.51 8.84
N GLN A 116 -23.46 6.74 10.08
CA GLN A 116 -23.24 8.00 10.79
C GLN A 116 -21.77 8.26 11.08
N VAL A 117 -21.05 7.25 11.57
CA VAL A 117 -19.60 7.35 11.83
C VAL A 117 -18.85 7.64 10.53
N GLN A 118 -19.19 6.94 9.45
CA GLN A 118 -18.58 7.15 8.15
C GLN A 118 -18.80 8.58 7.63
N ALA A 119 -20.03 9.10 7.71
CA ALA A 119 -20.34 10.46 7.29
C ALA A 119 -19.54 11.51 8.08
N TYR A 120 -19.48 11.36 9.41
CA TYR A 120 -18.71 12.25 10.28
C TYR A 120 -17.21 12.23 9.96
N CYS A 121 -16.64 11.04 9.77
CA CYS A 121 -15.23 10.90 9.41
C CYS A 121 -14.91 11.56 8.07
N ILE A 122 -15.81 11.46 7.08
CA ILE A 122 -15.64 12.10 5.78
C ILE A 122 -15.61 13.63 5.95
N GLU A 123 -16.57 14.20 6.67
CA GLU A 123 -16.65 15.65 6.91
C GLU A 123 -15.39 16.19 7.61
N VAL A 124 -14.93 15.51 8.66
CA VAL A 124 -13.71 15.87 9.39
C VAL A 124 -12.48 15.83 8.46
N ASN A 125 -12.39 14.86 7.57
CA ASN A 125 -11.28 14.76 6.62
C ASN A 125 -11.31 15.88 5.56
N TYR A 126 -12.51 16.29 5.10
CA TYR A 126 -12.63 17.49 4.24
C TYR A 126 -12.20 18.76 4.99
N ALA A 127 -12.64 18.93 6.23
CA ALA A 127 -12.27 20.09 7.05
C ALA A 127 -10.76 20.15 7.33
N ASN A 128 -10.12 18.98 7.48
CA ASN A 128 -8.68 18.85 7.71
C ASN A 128 -7.85 18.89 6.42
N GLY A 129 -8.48 19.00 5.24
CA GLY A 129 -7.79 19.02 3.95
C GLY A 129 -7.12 17.69 3.58
N THR A 130 -7.49 16.59 4.22
CA THR A 130 -7.02 15.23 3.88
C THR A 130 -7.80 14.61 2.71
N LEU A 131 -8.98 15.17 2.35
CA LEU A 131 -9.77 14.84 1.16
C LEU A 131 -10.29 16.12 0.45
N PRO A 132 -10.28 16.22 -0.90
CA PRO A 132 -9.45 15.50 -1.85
C PRO A 132 -8.15 16.28 -2.11
N ILE A 133 -7.05 15.52 -2.12
CA ILE A 133 -5.76 15.91 -2.68
C ILE A 133 -5.95 16.08 -4.20
N VAL A 134 -5.64 17.26 -4.71
CA VAL A 134 -5.57 17.58 -6.16
C VAL A 134 -4.25 17.08 -6.72
#